data_AF-A0A0N0XGZ1-F1
#
_entry.id   AF-A0A0N0XGZ1-F1
#
_cell.length_a   1.000
_cell.length_b   1.000
_cell.length_c   1.000
_cell.angle_alpha   90.00
_cell.angle_beta   90.00
_cell.angle_gamma   90.00
#
_symmetry.space_group_name_H-M   'P 1'
#
loop_
_entity.id
_entity.type
_entity.pdbx_description
1 polymer ?
#
loop_
_entity_poly.entity_id
_entity_poly.type
_entity_poly.pdbx_seq_one_letter_code
_entity_poly.pdbx_strand_id
1 'polypeptide(L)'
;MPSPKNTICLWYNGGAQQAAEFYARTFADSAVTAVHHAPGDYPSGQQGDVLTVAFTVMGIPCLGLNGGDAFRQSEAFSFQIATDD
;
A
#
# COMPACT_ATOMS: atom_id res chain seq x y z
N MET A 1 -8.38 10.32 13.09
CA MET A 1 -7.98 11.34 12.09
C MET A 1 -8.99 11.33 10.96
N PRO A 2 -9.30 12.48 10.34
CA PRO A 2 -10.19 12.50 9.18
C PRO A 2 -9.60 11.66 8.03
N SER A 3 -10.46 10.97 7.28
CA SER A 3 -10.04 10.20 6.12
C SER A 3 -9.43 11.14 5.06
N PRO A 4 -8.29 10.79 4.45
CA PRO A 4 -7.69 11.62 3.41
C PRO A 4 -8.68 11.86 2.26
N LYS A 5 -8.73 13.09 1.74
CA LYS A 5 -9.55 13.39 0.55
C LYS A 5 -9.05 12.67 -0.70
N ASN A 6 -7.78 12.30 -0.74
CA ASN A 6 -7.14 11.54 -1.81
C ASN A 6 -6.14 10.55 -1.22
N THR A 7 -6.06 9.35 -1.78
CA THR A 7 -5.18 8.25 -1.35
C THR A 7 -4.61 7.57 -2.58
N ILE A 8 -3.29 7.38 -2.62
CA ILE A 8 -2.62 6.70 -3.72
C ILE A 8 -2.82 5.18 -3.55
N CYS A 9 -3.50 4.55 -4.49
CA CYS A 9 -3.71 3.10 -4.49
C CYS A 9 -2.65 2.40 -5.35
N LEU A 10 -1.91 1.47 -4.73
CA LEU A 10 -0.87 0.68 -5.39
C LEU A 10 -1.27 -0.79 -5.42
N TRP A 11 -1.17 -1.39 -6.60
CA TRP A 11 -1.48 -2.81 -6.81
C TRP A 11 -0.29 -3.69 -6.46
N TYR A 12 -0.58 -4.78 -5.75
CA TYR A 12 0.38 -5.81 -5.37
C TYR A 12 -0.15 -7.21 -5.71
N ASN A 13 0.76 -8.10 -6.11
CA ASN A 13 0.49 -9.52 -6.22
C ASN A 13 0.80 -10.22 -4.88
N GLY A 14 -0.04 -9.94 -3.88
CA GLY A 14 0.30 -10.27 -2.49
C GLY A 14 1.43 -9.37 -1.95
N GLY A 15 1.73 -9.49 -0.65
CA GLY A 15 2.86 -8.79 -0.04
C GLY A 15 2.67 -7.28 0.21
N ALA A 16 1.46 -6.72 0.03
CA ALA A 16 1.20 -5.30 0.32
C ALA A 16 1.61 -4.89 1.75
N GLN A 17 1.40 -5.76 2.74
CA GLN A 17 1.81 -5.50 4.12
C GLN A 17 3.32 -5.42 4.27
N GLN A 18 4.07 -6.38 3.69
CA GLN A 18 5.52 -6.38 3.71
C GLN A 18 6.10 -5.13 3.02
N ALA A 19 5.52 -4.72 1.89
CA ALA A 19 5.92 -3.50 1.20
C ALA A 19 5.65 -2.25 2.04
N ALA A 20 4.47 -2.14 2.64
CA ALA A 20 4.12 -1.02 3.53
C ALA A 20 5.04 -0.95 4.76
N GLU A 21 5.34 -2.08 5.39
CA GLU A 21 6.29 -2.19 6.50
C GLU A 21 7.70 -1.80 6.06
N PHE A 22 8.13 -2.20 4.86
CA PHE A 22 9.39 -1.78 4.27
C PHE A 22 9.45 -0.26 4.09
N TYR A 23 8.42 0.37 3.50
CA TYR A 23 8.43 1.82 3.34
C TYR A 23 8.43 2.55 4.69
N ALA A 24 7.63 2.07 5.65
CA ALA A 24 7.55 2.65 6.99
C ALA A 24 8.89 2.63 7.75
N ARG A 25 9.69 1.56 7.60
CA ARG A 25 11.02 1.48 8.23
C ARG A 25 12.13 2.21 7.45
N THR A 26 11.91 2.48 6.16
CA THR A 26 12.95 3.01 5.26
C THR A 26 12.87 4.52 5.12
N PHE A 27 11.67 5.09 5.04
CA PHE A 27 11.49 6.52 4.81
C PHE A 27 11.03 7.23 6.08
N ALA A 28 11.48 8.47 6.27
CA ALA A 28 10.98 9.32 7.34
C ALA A 28 9.48 9.60 7.17
N ASP A 29 8.79 9.95 8.26
CA ASP A 29 7.35 10.29 8.27
C ASP A 29 6.46 9.26 7.52
N SER A 30 6.78 7.98 7.70
CA SER A 30 6.14 6.85 7.04
C SER A 30 5.69 5.83 8.09
N ALA A 31 4.48 5.31 7.97
CA ALA A 31 3.92 4.38 8.93
C ALA A 31 2.87 3.47 8.30
N VAL A 32 2.76 2.23 8.79
CA VAL A 32 1.57 1.40 8.54
C VAL A 32 0.48 1.87 9.51
N THR A 33 -0.68 2.24 8.97
CA THR A 33 -1.78 2.81 9.76
C THR A 33 -2.94 1.84 9.99
N ALA A 34 -3.17 0.91 9.07
CA ALA A 34 -4.19 -0.14 9.23
C ALA A 34 -3.93 -1.34 8.31
N VAL A 35 -4.37 -2.51 8.74
CA VAL A 35 -4.44 -3.74 7.91
C VAL A 35 -5.90 -4.18 7.88
N HIS A 36 -6.45 -4.37 6.68
CA HIS A 36 -7.82 -4.82 6.47
C HIS A 36 -7.82 -6.18 5.79
N HIS A 37 -8.49 -7.13 6.41
CA HIS A 37 -8.63 -8.50 5.91
C HIS A 37 -9.87 -8.64 5.03
N ALA A 38 -9.82 -9.55 4.06
CA ALA A 38 -10.91 -9.83 3.14
C ALA A 38 -12.14 -10.33 3.91
N PRO A 39 -13.34 -9.74 3.69
CA PRO A 39 -14.56 -10.18 4.37
C PRO A 39 -15.15 -11.47 3.79
N GLY A 40 -14.62 -11.95 2.66
CA GLY A 40 -15.02 -13.16 1.95
C GLY A 40 -13.97 -13.52 0.90
N ASP A 41 -14.17 -14.64 0.21
CA ASP A 41 -13.29 -15.07 -0.88
C ASP A 41 -13.34 -14.11 -2.07
N TYR A 42 -12.24 -14.00 -2.81
CA TYR A 42 -12.09 -13.09 -3.94
C TYR A 42 -11.16 -13.70 -5.01
N PRO A 43 -11.12 -13.15 -6.25
CA PRO A 43 -10.41 -13.80 -7.35
C PRO A 43 -8.92 -14.12 -7.11
N SER A 44 -8.27 -13.42 -6.18
CA SER A 44 -6.84 -13.56 -5.87
C SER A 44 -6.55 -13.89 -4.40
N GLY A 45 -7.53 -14.38 -3.64
CA GLY A 45 -7.33 -14.80 -2.25
C GLY A 45 -8.62 -15.25 -1.54
N GLN A 46 -8.54 -15.51 -0.25
CA GLN A 46 -9.62 -16.08 0.56
C GLN A 46 -10.03 -15.14 1.69
N GLN A 47 -11.19 -15.43 2.30
CA GLN A 47 -11.64 -14.73 3.51
C GLN A 47 -10.54 -14.75 4.59
N GLY A 48 -10.29 -13.60 5.22
CA GLY A 48 -9.29 -13.46 6.28
C GLY A 48 -7.87 -13.17 5.77
N ASP A 49 -7.59 -13.31 4.47
CA ASP A 49 -6.33 -12.83 3.91
C ASP A 49 -6.23 -11.31 4.01
N VAL A 50 -5.00 -10.79 4.10
CA VAL A 50 -4.78 -9.34 3.99
C VAL A 50 -5.20 -8.88 2.59
N LEU A 51 -6.20 -8.00 2.53
CA LEU A 51 -6.73 -7.47 1.27
C LEU A 51 -6.16 -6.09 0.98
N THR A 52 -6.24 -5.19 1.95
CA THR A 52 -5.67 -3.84 1.82
C THR A 52 -4.87 -3.42 3.04
N VAL A 53 -3.84 -2.62 2.80
CA VAL A 53 -3.00 -2.05 3.85
C VAL A 53 -2.98 -0.54 3.67
N ALA A 54 -3.42 0.19 4.69
CA ALA A 54 -3.30 1.64 4.73
C ALA A 54 -1.94 2.01 5.33
N PHE A 55 -1.20 2.89 4.66
CA PHE A 55 0.10 3.36 5.12
C PHE A 55 0.39 4.76 4.61
N THR A 56 1.44 5.39 5.15
CA THR A 56 1.99 6.64 4.64
C THR A 56 3.42 6.45 4.14
N VAL A 57 3.79 7.20 3.11
CA VAL A 57 5.19 7.34 2.66
C VAL A 57 5.52 8.83 2.61
N MET A 58 6.40 9.30 3.50
CA MET A 58 6.75 10.72 3.68
C MET A 58 5.51 11.63 3.73
N GLY A 59 4.56 11.30 4.60
CA GLY A 59 3.30 12.04 4.78
C GLY A 59 2.23 11.80 3.70
N ILE A 60 2.55 11.11 2.60
CA ILE A 60 1.58 10.81 1.53
C ILE A 60 0.72 9.59 1.91
N PRO A 61 -0.62 9.71 1.95
CA PRO A 61 -1.50 8.59 2.25
C PRO A 61 -1.59 7.62 1.07
N CYS A 62 -1.34 6.35 1.38
CA CYS A 62 -1.30 5.24 0.42
C CYS A 62 -2.21 4.08 0.86
N LEU A 63 -2.64 3.30 -0.12
CA LEU A 63 -3.36 2.05 0.05
C LEU A 63 -2.68 0.98 -0.81
N GLY A 64 -2.18 -0.08 -0.18
CA GLY A 64 -1.68 -1.26 -0.88
C GLY A 64 -2.81 -2.26 -1.04
N LEU A 65 -3.13 -2.65 -2.27
CA LEU A 65 -4.18 -3.63 -2.59
C LEU A 65 -3.56 -4.94 -3.08
N ASN A 66 -3.80 -6.04 -2.37
CA ASN A 66 -3.46 -7.38 -2.84
C ASN A 66 -4.52 -7.84 -3.86
N GLY A 67 -4.24 -7.64 -5.15
CA GLY A 67 -5.16 -7.96 -6.24
C GLY A 67 -4.68 -9.07 -7.18
N GLY A 68 -3.55 -9.71 -6.89
CA GLY A 68 -2.98 -10.75 -7.75
C GLY A 68 -2.12 -10.20 -8.89
N ASP A 69 -1.85 -11.02 -9.90
CA ASP A 69 -0.88 -10.75 -10.98
C ASP A 69 -1.47 -10.04 -12.22
N ALA A 70 -2.73 -9.60 -12.14
CA ALA A 70 -3.46 -8.98 -13.26
C ALA A 70 -2.81 -7.69 -13.79
N PHE A 71 -2.18 -6.89 -12.92
CA PHE A 71 -1.56 -5.63 -13.28
C PHE A 71 -0.11 -5.56 -12.81
N ARG A 72 0.74 -4.92 -13.62
CA ARG A 72 2.14 -4.67 -13.31
C ARG A 72 2.42 -3.19 -13.25
N GLN A 73 3.28 -2.80 -12.31
CA GLN A 73 3.81 -1.45 -12.25
C GLN A 73 4.61 -1.15 -13.51
N SER A 74 4.65 0.13 -13.88
CA SER A 74 5.48 0.66 -14.96
C SER A 74 5.94 2.06 -14.59
N GLU A 75 6.86 2.62 -15.38
CA GLU A 75 7.42 3.95 -15.21
C GLU A 75 6.36 5.07 -15.33
N ALA A 76 5.15 4.76 -15.79
CA ALA A 76 4.02 5.70 -15.83
C ALA A 76 3.63 6.24 -14.44
N PHE A 77 3.99 5.54 -13.37
CA PHE A 77 3.87 6.03 -12.00
C PHE A 77 5.19 5.86 -11.24
N SER A 78 5.60 6.90 -10.52
CA SER A 78 6.75 6.85 -9.61
C SER A 78 6.56 7.81 -8.44
N PHE A 79 7.19 7.48 -7.32
CA PHE A 79 7.46 8.46 -6.28
C PHE A 79 8.81 9.12 -6.58
N GLN A 80 8.81 10.44 -6.61
CA GLN A 80 10.05 11.21 -6.59
C GLN A 80 10.30 11.67 -5.16
N ILE A 81 11.43 11.23 -4.59
CA ILE A 81 11.86 11.63 -3.26
C ILE A 81 12.96 12.67 -3.41
N ALA A 82 12.74 13.86 -2.86
CA ALA A 82 13.78 14.87 -2.74
C ALA A 82 14.70 14.53 -1.56
N THR A 83 16.00 14.65 -1.75
CA THR A 83 17.02 14.57 -0.70
C THR A 83 17.78 15.89 -0.66
N ASP A 84 18.26 16.28 0.52
CA ASP A 84 18.93 17.57 0.72
C ASP A 84 20.45 17.50 0.51
N ASP A 85 21.04 16.29 0.57
CA ASP A 85 22.46 15.98 0.31
C ASP A 85 22.67 14.60 -0.35
#